data_AF-A0A6L4ZR57-F1
#
_entry.id   AF-A0A6L4ZR57-F1
#
_cell.length_a   1.000
_cell.length_b   1.000
_cell.length_c   1.000
_cell.angle_alpha   90.00
_cell.angle_beta   90.00
_cell.angle_gamma   90.00
#
_symmetry.space_group_name_H-M   'P 1'
#
loop_
_entity.id
_entity.type
_entity.pdbx_description
1 polymer ?
#
loop_
_entity_poly.entity_id
_entity_poly.type
_entity_poly.pdbx_seq_one_letter_code
_entity_poly.pdbx_strand_id
1 'polypeptide(L)'
;MYLSRLILNPRNRLVQSDLANCQGLHRTILRAFPEKDCVTESNNPGARAQFGVLYRVETDNHTGKIVVLVQSQMLPNWKVLPDGYLLENTTLTNPSCKPIAALYQQLKLGTKLVFRLRANPTRKLTPGK
;
A
#
# COMPACT_ATOMS: atom_id res chain seq x y z
N MET A 1 -4.99 12.45 -2.13
CA MET A 1 -4.04 11.39 -1.70
C MET A 1 -4.26 11.04 -0.25
N TYR A 2 -4.29 9.74 0.02
CA TYR A 2 -4.57 9.13 1.32
C TYR A 2 -3.40 8.24 1.74
N LEU A 3 -3.17 8.18 3.05
CA LEU A 3 -2.25 7.23 3.66
C LEU A 3 -3.01 6.35 4.64
N SER A 4 -2.99 5.06 4.38
CA SER A 4 -3.57 4.03 5.24
C SER A 4 -2.48 3.25 5.94
N ARG A 5 -2.74 2.89 7.20
CA ARG A 5 -1.93 1.99 8.01
C ARG A 5 -2.78 0.78 8.37
N LEU A 6 -2.31 -0.40 7.98
CA LEU A 6 -2.93 -1.69 8.26
C LEU A 6 -1.99 -2.47 9.18
N ILE A 7 -2.47 -2.96 10.31
CA ILE A 7 -1.72 -3.93 11.13
C ILE A 7 -2.27 -5.31 10.77
N LEU A 8 -1.42 -6.16 10.22
CA LEU A 8 -1.82 -7.49 9.76
C LEU A 8 -1.80 -8.49 10.92
N ASN A 9 -2.71 -9.47 10.87
CA ASN A 9 -2.73 -10.59 11.81
C ASN A 9 -1.77 -11.70 11.34
N PRO A 10 -0.62 -11.92 12.00
CA PRO A 10 0.35 -12.93 11.56
C PRO A 10 -0.19 -14.37 11.70
N ARG A 11 -1.25 -14.60 12.48
CA ARG A 11 -1.88 -15.92 12.63
C ARG A 11 -2.78 -16.30 11.45
N ASN A 12 -3.15 -15.33 10.60
CA ASN A 12 -4.00 -15.58 9.44
C ASN A 12 -3.16 -16.17 8.29
N ARG A 13 -3.59 -17.32 7.75
CA ARG A 13 -2.90 -17.99 6.64
C ARG A 13 -2.84 -17.13 5.36
N LEU A 14 -3.88 -16.33 5.09
CA LEU A 14 -3.88 -15.43 3.94
C LEU A 14 -2.82 -14.34 4.09
N VAL A 15 -2.65 -13.79 5.29
CA VAL A 15 -1.58 -12.82 5.59
C VAL A 15 -0.21 -13.44 5.37
N GLN A 16 0.03 -14.66 5.86
CA GLN A 16 1.32 -15.33 5.67
C GLN A 16 1.64 -15.56 4.18
N SER A 17 0.63 -16.02 3.41
CA SER A 17 0.76 -16.22 1.97
C SER A 17 1.03 -14.90 1.23
N ASP A 18 0.32 -13.83 1.57
CA ASP A 18 0.48 -12.52 0.97
C ASP A 18 1.85 -11.91 1.30
N LEU A 19 2.36 -12.09 2.53
CA LEU A 19 3.69 -11.61 2.92
C LEU A 19 4.81 -12.34 2.17
N ALA A 20 4.63 -13.62 1.86
CA ALA A 20 5.55 -14.40 1.04
C ALA A 20 5.48 -14.03 -0.46
N ASN A 21 4.34 -13.52 -0.92
CA ASN A 21 4.09 -13.20 -2.33
C ASN A 21 3.63 -11.74 -2.51
N CYS A 22 4.56 -10.89 -2.94
CA CYS A 22 4.30 -9.47 -3.16
C CYS A 22 3.18 -9.18 -4.18
N GLN A 23 2.96 -10.05 -5.17
CA GLN A 23 1.85 -9.92 -6.12
C GLN A 23 0.52 -10.30 -5.48
N GLY A 24 0.51 -11.34 -4.63
CA GLY A 24 -0.65 -11.74 -3.83
C GLY A 24 -1.12 -10.60 -2.92
N LEU A 25 -0.18 -10.05 -2.13
CA LEU A 25 -0.46 -8.89 -1.28
C LEU A 25 -0.97 -7.69 -2.08
N HIS A 26 -0.36 -7.41 -3.24
CA HIS A 26 -0.80 -6.30 -4.08
C HIS A 26 -2.25 -6.47 -4.55
N ARG A 27 -2.62 -7.68 -4.98
CA ARG A 27 -4.00 -8.01 -5.36
C ARG A 27 -4.97 -7.84 -4.19
N THR A 28 -4.60 -8.28 -2.99
CA THR A 28 -5.44 -8.10 -1.79
C THR A 28 -5.64 -6.62 -1.47
N ILE A 29 -4.59 -5.80 -1.56
CA ILE A 29 -4.67 -4.35 -1.36
C ILE A 29 -5.58 -3.70 -2.41
N LEU A 30 -5.50 -4.13 -3.67
CA LEU A 30 -6.31 -3.56 -4.75
C LEU A 30 -7.81 -3.78 -4.56
N ARG A 31 -8.25 -4.83 -3.83
CA ARG A 31 -9.67 -5.04 -3.52
C ARG A 31 -10.31 -3.89 -2.76
N ALA A 32 -9.52 -3.13 -2.00
CA ALA A 32 -9.99 -1.95 -1.27
C ALA A 32 -10.38 -0.77 -2.19
N PHE A 33 -10.16 -0.89 -3.49
CA PHE A 33 -10.49 0.14 -4.48
C PHE A 33 -11.56 -0.41 -5.45
N PRO A 34 -12.61 0.37 -5.76
CA PRO A 34 -13.68 -0.09 -6.64
C PRO A 34 -13.20 -0.26 -8.09
N GLU A 35 -13.59 -1.36 -8.75
CA GLU A 35 -13.34 -1.65 -10.17
C GLU A 35 -14.15 -0.76 -11.15
N LYS A 36 -15.09 0.05 -10.65
CA LYS A 36 -16.09 0.73 -11.50
C LYS A 36 -15.52 1.79 -12.46
N ASP A 37 -14.27 2.20 -12.29
CA ASP A 37 -13.59 3.11 -13.23
C ASP A 37 -12.65 2.37 -14.21
N CYS A 38 -12.67 1.03 -14.24
CA CYS A 38 -11.68 0.19 -14.93
C CYS A 38 -12.14 -0.36 -16.30
N VAL A 39 -13.36 -0.05 -16.75
CA VAL A 39 -13.91 -0.59 -18.01
C VAL A 39 -14.05 0.52 -19.04
N THR A 40 -12.94 1.16 -19.41
CA THR A 40 -12.87 1.86 -20.69
C THR A 40 -11.41 1.96 -21.12
N GLU A 41 -11.20 1.83 -22.43
CA GLU A 41 -9.93 1.96 -23.15
C GLU A 41 -9.04 0.71 -23.18
N SER A 42 -9.15 -0.01 -24.30
CA SER A 42 -8.42 -1.19 -24.75
C SER A 42 -6.89 -0.99 -24.95
N ASN A 43 -6.23 -0.18 -24.11
CA ASN A 43 -4.79 0.07 -24.12
C ASN A 43 -4.24 0.53 -22.74
N ASN A 44 -4.91 0.17 -21.64
CA ASN A 44 -4.67 0.80 -20.34
C ASN A 44 -3.48 0.15 -19.56
N PRO A 45 -2.46 0.90 -19.12
CA PRO A 45 -1.45 0.38 -18.19
C PRO A 45 -2.18 -0.09 -16.92
N GLY A 46 -2.08 -1.38 -16.60
CA GLY A 46 -2.99 -2.06 -15.66
C GLY A 46 -3.24 -1.33 -14.32
N ALA A 47 -4.34 -1.67 -13.64
CA ALA A 47 -4.93 -1.03 -12.44
C ALA A 47 -3.98 -0.32 -11.44
N ARG A 48 -2.74 -0.79 -11.29
CA ARG A 48 -1.65 -0.13 -10.55
C ARG A 48 -1.35 1.30 -11.01
N ALA A 49 -1.29 1.55 -12.32
CA ALA A 49 -1.00 2.88 -12.86
C ALA A 49 -2.20 3.83 -12.67
N GLN A 50 -3.42 3.30 -12.76
CA GLN A 50 -4.65 4.08 -12.69
C GLN A 50 -4.97 4.59 -11.27
N PHE A 51 -4.77 3.78 -10.23
CA PHE A 51 -5.04 4.19 -8.84
C PHE A 51 -3.83 4.81 -8.12
N GLY A 52 -2.63 4.70 -8.70
CA GLY A 52 -1.38 5.17 -8.09
C GLY A 52 -1.09 4.51 -6.74
N VAL A 53 -1.50 3.25 -6.57
CA VAL A 53 -1.38 2.53 -5.29
C VAL A 53 0.05 2.09 -5.06
N LEU A 54 0.64 2.61 -3.99
CA LEU A 54 1.95 2.21 -3.48
C LEU A 54 1.76 1.59 -2.10
N TYR A 55 2.56 0.58 -1.78
CA TYR A 55 2.57 0.04 -0.43
C TYR A 55 3.98 -0.29 0.03
N ARG A 56 4.17 -0.28 1.35
CA ARG A 56 5.37 -0.76 2.01
C ARG A 56 4.98 -1.60 3.21
N VAL A 57 5.57 -2.78 3.30
CA VAL A 57 5.51 -3.64 4.49
C VAL A 57 6.64 -3.24 5.42
N GLU A 58 6.33 -3.04 6.69
CA GLU A 58 7.26 -2.77 7.78
C GLU A 58 6.98 -3.74 8.92
N THR A 59 8.04 -4.15 9.62
CA THR A 59 7.92 -4.85 10.90
C THR A 59 8.35 -3.87 11.98
N ASP A 60 7.50 -3.68 12.98
CA ASP A 60 7.87 -2.91 14.16
C ASP A 60 8.86 -3.72 14.99
N ASN A 61 10.09 -3.22 15.15
CA ASN A 61 11.15 -3.91 15.87
C ASN A 61 10.86 -4.09 17.37
N HIS A 62 10.03 -3.24 17.97
CA HIS A 62 9.73 -3.32 19.40
C HIS A 62 8.53 -4.24 19.67
N THR A 63 7.48 -4.13 18.86
CA THR A 63 6.24 -4.90 19.08
C THR A 63 6.14 -6.18 18.24
N GLY A 64 7.03 -6.37 17.27
CA GLY A 64 6.98 -7.48 16.31
C GLY A 64 5.80 -7.41 15.34
N LYS A 65 5.02 -6.33 15.37
CA LYS A 65 3.79 -6.19 14.56
C LYS A 65 4.15 -5.93 13.10
N ILE A 66 3.41 -6.58 12.21
CA ILE A 66 3.55 -6.42 10.76
C ILE A 66 2.58 -5.33 10.31
N VAL A 67 3.13 -4.24 9.79
CA VAL A 67 2.39 -3.05 9.38
C VAL A 67 2.54 -2.85 7.88
N VAL A 68 1.43 -2.64 7.19
CA VAL A 68 1.43 -2.22 5.79
C VAL A 68 0.99 -0.77 5.71
N LEU A 69 1.86 0.07 5.18
CA LEU A 69 1.55 1.44 4.80
C LEU A 69 1.11 1.43 3.34
N VAL A 70 -0.11 1.91 3.07
CA VAL A 70 -0.66 2.02 1.72
C VAL A 70 -0.90 3.49 1.41
N GLN A 71 -0.32 3.96 0.31
CA GLN A 71 -0.56 5.27 -0.26
C GLN A 71 -1.42 5.11 -1.51
N SER A 72 -2.48 5.91 -1.61
CA SER A 72 -3.41 5.88 -2.74
C SER A 72 -3.90 7.26 -3.11
N GLN A 73 -4.29 7.45 -4.37
CA GLN A 73 -4.91 8.71 -4.80
C GLN A 73 -6.36 8.83 -4.30
N MET A 74 -7.09 7.71 -4.31
CA MET A 74 -8.48 7.58 -3.87
C MET A 74 -8.62 7.05 -2.43
N LEU A 75 -9.80 7.29 -1.83
CA LEU A 75 -10.14 6.81 -0.50
C LEU A 75 -10.38 5.28 -0.56
N PRO A 76 -9.60 4.46 0.17
CA PRO A 76 -9.79 3.01 0.18
C PRO A 76 -10.96 2.60 1.08
N ASN A 77 -11.66 1.54 0.68
CA ASN A 77 -12.62 0.83 1.51
C ASN A 77 -11.99 -0.47 2.06
N TRP A 78 -11.41 -0.40 3.25
CA TRP A 78 -10.74 -1.56 3.88
C TRP A 78 -11.69 -2.61 4.45
N LYS A 79 -13.01 -2.38 4.47
CA LYS A 79 -14.01 -3.35 4.97
C LYS A 79 -14.13 -4.61 4.10
N VAL A 80 -13.56 -4.58 2.89
CA VAL A 80 -13.57 -5.69 1.93
C VAL A 80 -12.46 -6.72 2.18
N LEU A 81 -11.56 -6.45 3.13
CA LEU A 81 -10.53 -7.40 3.51
C LEU A 81 -11.17 -8.61 4.20
N PRO A 82 -10.60 -9.83 4.04
CA PRO A 82 -11.12 -11.01 4.71
C PRO A 82 -11.15 -10.86 6.23
N ASP A 83 -12.09 -11.55 6.87
CA ASP A 83 -12.19 -11.56 8.34
C ASP A 83 -10.89 -12.07 8.98
N GLY A 84 -10.51 -11.45 10.10
CA GLY A 84 -9.28 -11.74 10.81
C GLY A 84 -7.99 -11.45 10.03
N TYR A 85 -8.05 -10.77 8.87
CA TYR A 85 -6.85 -10.37 8.11
C TYR A 85 -6.09 -9.25 8.84
N LEU A 86 -6.82 -8.33 9.44
CA LEU A 86 -6.28 -7.28 10.29
C LEU A 86 -6.17 -7.78 11.74
N LEU A 87 -5.12 -7.33 12.43
CA LEU A 87 -4.93 -7.62 13.84
C LEU A 87 -6.01 -6.91 14.67
N GLU A 88 -6.75 -7.69 15.45
CA GLU A 88 -7.76 -7.21 16.38
C GLU A 88 -7.13 -6.79 17.72
N ASN A 89 -7.90 -6.08 18.55
CA ASN A 89 -7.50 -5.67 19.91
C ASN A 89 -6.17 -4.88 19.96
N THR A 90 -5.92 -4.06 18.95
CA THR A 90 -4.75 -3.17 18.94
C THR A 90 -5.03 -1.90 19.73
N THR A 91 -4.01 -1.37 20.41
CA THR A 91 -4.08 -0.06 21.09
C THR A 91 -4.36 1.12 20.16
N LEU A 92 -4.17 0.93 18.85
CA LEU A 92 -4.43 1.92 17.81
C LEU A 92 -5.61 1.45 16.96
N THR A 93 -6.36 2.39 16.37
CA THR A 93 -7.38 2.07 15.36
C THR A 93 -6.78 1.29 14.19
N ASN A 94 -7.42 0.19 13.79
CA ASN A 94 -6.98 -0.66 12.70
C ASN A 94 -8.20 -1.13 11.89
N PRO A 95 -8.32 -0.78 10.59
CA PRO A 95 -7.38 0.00 9.79
C PRO A 95 -7.47 1.51 10.11
N SER A 96 -6.38 2.25 9.91
CA SER A 96 -6.35 3.72 10.05
C SER A 96 -6.10 4.35 8.69
N CYS A 97 -6.91 5.33 8.27
CA CYS A 97 -6.73 6.07 7.01
C CYS A 97 -6.82 7.57 7.27
N LYS A 98 -5.93 8.35 6.67
CA LYS A 98 -5.98 9.82 6.73
C LYS A 98 -5.64 10.48 5.39
N PRO A 99 -6.29 11.61 5.05
CA PRO A 99 -5.86 12.43 3.93
C PRO A 99 -4.52 13.11 4.25
N ILE A 100 -3.64 13.21 3.25
CA ILE A 100 -2.30 13.82 3.43
C ILE A 100 -2.04 14.98 2.47
N ALA A 101 -3.02 15.39 1.66
CA ALA A 101 -2.88 16.48 0.69
C ALA A 101 -2.40 17.80 1.32
N ALA A 102 -2.92 18.15 2.50
CA ALA A 102 -2.51 19.36 3.20
C ALA A 102 -1.02 19.36 3.62
N LEU A 103 -0.46 18.19 3.98
CA LEU A 103 0.97 18.08 4.31
C LEU A 103 1.85 18.34 3.09
N TYR A 104 1.40 17.95 1.90
CA TYR A 104 2.14 18.20 0.65
C TYR A 104 2.12 19.68 0.27
N GLN A 105 1.01 20.39 0.52
CA GLN A 105 0.91 21.83 0.27
C GLN A 105 1.85 22.66 1.16
N GLN A 106 2.29 22.11 2.30
CA GLN A 106 3.23 22.77 3.20
C GLN A 106 4.70 22.59 2.78
N LEU A 107 4.99 21.73 1.79
CA LEU A 107 6.35 21.51 1.32
C LEU A 107 6.88 22.73 0.58
N LYS A 108 8.00 23.26 1.05
CA LYS A 108 8.69 24.40 0.43
C LYS A 108 10.06 23.99 -0.08
N LEU A 109 10.57 24.72 -1.08
CA LEU A 109 11.95 24.55 -1.53
C LEU A 109 12.91 24.69 -0.34
N GLY A 110 13.89 23.79 -0.23
CA GLY A 110 14.85 23.76 0.87
C GLY A 110 14.39 23.01 2.13
N THR A 111 13.15 22.50 2.17
CA THR A 111 12.67 21.66 3.29
C THR A 111 13.49 20.37 3.38
N LYS A 112 14.15 20.13 4.52
CA LYS A 112 14.86 18.87 4.80
C LYS A 112 13.87 17.86 5.39
N LEU A 113 13.79 16.69 4.77
CA LEU A 113 12.90 15.61 5.18
C LEU A 113 13.69 14.33 5.39
N VAL A 114 13.25 13.54 6.36
CA VAL A 114 13.65 12.13 6.45
C VAL A 114 12.74 11.35 5.53
N PHE A 115 13.33 10.49 4.69
CA PHE A 115 12.59 9.60 3.82
C PHE A 115 13.02 8.15 4.03
N ARG A 116 12.13 7.25 3.66
CA ARG A 116 12.41 5.81 3.58
C ARG A 116 11.81 5.31 2.28
N LEU A 117 12.59 4.55 1.52
CA LEU A 117 12.18 4.03 0.21
C LEU A 117 12.66 2.59 0.06
N ARG A 118 11.76 1.70 -0.38
CA ARG A 118 12.11 0.37 -0.89
C ARG A 118 11.91 0.41 -2.40
N ALA A 119 13.01 0.37 -3.14
CA ALA A 119 13.03 0.43 -4.59
C ALA A 119 13.83 -0.73 -5.18
N ASN A 120 13.64 -0.99 -6.48
CA ASN A 120 14.45 -1.94 -7.25
C ASN A 120 15.37 -1.15 -8.20
N PRO A 121 16.63 -0.87 -7.85
CA PRO A 121 17.54 -0.11 -8.69
C PRO A 121 18.01 -0.97 -9.88
N THR A 122 17.33 -0.84 -11.01
CA THR A 122 17.64 -1.58 -12.24
C THR A 122 17.93 -0.65 -13.41
N ARG A 123 18.79 -1.10 -14.32
CA ARG A 123 19.07 -0.42 -15.60
C ARG A 123 18.82 -1.38 -16.75
N LYS A 124 18.08 -0.94 -17.78
CA LYS A 124 17.91 -1.70 -19.02
C LYS A 124 19.21 -1.64 -19.82
N LEU A 125 19.79 -2.79 -20.14
CA LEU A 125 20.93 -2.88 -21.05
C LEU A 125 20.39 -2.97 -22.48
N THR A 126 20.90 -2.14 -23.37
CA THR A 126 20.66 -2.29 -24.81
C THR A 126 21.44 -3.52 -25.28
N PRO A 127 20.84 -4.47 -26.02
CA PRO A 127 21.60 -5.56 -26.62
C PRO A 127 22.70 -4.98 -27.52
N GLY A 128 23.92 -5.49 -27.42
CA GLY A 128 25.00 -5.14 -28.35
C GLY A 128 24.57 -5.51 -29.78
N LYS A 129 24.79 -4.59 -30.72
CA LYS A 129 24.68 -4.88 -32.15
C LYS A 129 25.77 -5.86 -32.57
#